data_AF-A0AA42RD89-F1
#
_entry.id   AF-A0AA42RD89-F1
#
_cell.length_a   1.000
_cell.length_b   1.000
_cell.length_c   1.000
_cell.angle_alpha   90.00
_cell.angle_beta   90.00
_cell.angle_gamma   90.00
#
_symmetry.space_group_name_H-M   'P 1'
#
loop_
_entity.id
_entity.type
_entity.pdbx_description
1 polymer ?
#
loop_
_entity_poly.entity_id
_entity_poly.type
_entity_poly.pdbx_seq_one_letter_code
_entity_poly.pdbx_strand_id
1 'polypeptide(L)'
;KYGRMHVNSAEDGTDIDEVMTVVSGGPFRWGFTLKDGSIARFQIDRVGLEDKAVRISYHGLGMHAGLMDAKQGLLVAFAHGPKAFTMRYQADVPHAQLLGTNPWADVGITLPPAPGKVQ
;
A
#
# COMPACT_ATOMS: atom_id res chain seq x y z
N LYS A 1 -3.01 -0.81 11.48
CA LYS A 1 -2.02 -1.45 10.58
C LYS A 1 -1.93 -0.56 9.35
N TYR A 2 -0.84 0.18 9.22
CA TYR A 2 -0.68 1.28 8.27
C TYR A 2 0.58 1.01 7.45
N GLY A 3 0.47 0.97 6.13
CA GLY A 3 1.61 0.99 5.23
C GLY A 3 1.91 2.45 4.87
N ARG A 4 3.11 2.93 5.19
CA ARG A 4 3.63 4.19 4.62
C ARG A 4 3.92 4.00 3.14
N MET A 5 4.17 5.07 2.40
CA MET A 5 4.66 4.96 1.01
C MET A 5 5.92 4.10 0.97
N HIS A 6 5.88 3.03 0.18
CA HIS A 6 6.97 2.07 0.05
C HIS A 6 7.00 1.47 -1.35
N VAL A 7 8.12 0.81 -1.64
CA VAL A 7 8.27 -0.05 -2.81
C VAL A 7 8.57 -1.46 -2.34
N ASN A 8 8.06 -2.44 -3.07
CA ASN A 8 8.26 -3.86 -2.80
C ASN A 8 9.18 -4.42 -3.88
N SER A 9 10.33 -4.95 -3.47
CA SER A 9 11.28 -5.53 -4.42
C SER A 9 12.16 -6.62 -3.79
N ALA A 10 12.72 -7.49 -4.61
CA ALA A 10 13.80 -8.39 -4.25
C ALA A 10 15.16 -7.66 -4.28
N GLU A 11 16.21 -8.32 -3.79
CA GLU A 11 17.58 -7.75 -3.75
C GLU A 11 18.17 -7.51 -5.15
N ASP A 12 17.73 -8.26 -6.15
CA ASP A 12 18.13 -8.08 -7.55
C ASP A 12 17.34 -6.95 -8.26
N GLY A 13 16.43 -6.28 -7.54
CA GLY A 13 15.59 -5.21 -8.08
C GLY A 13 14.30 -5.70 -8.74
N THR A 14 14.05 -7.01 -8.81
CA THR A 14 12.77 -7.55 -9.33
C THR A 14 11.62 -7.08 -8.45
N ASP A 15 10.56 -6.58 -9.07
CA ASP A 15 9.39 -6.08 -8.38
C ASP A 15 8.37 -7.19 -8.10
N ILE A 16 7.25 -6.79 -7.50
CA ILE A 16 6.20 -7.70 -7.02
C ILE A 16 4.87 -7.01 -7.19
N ASP A 17 4.04 -7.59 -8.03
CA ASP A 17 2.69 -7.10 -8.22
C ASP A 17 1.82 -7.54 -7.05
N GLU A 18 0.99 -6.63 -6.55
CA GLU A 18 0.06 -6.95 -5.48
C GLU A 18 -1.37 -6.95 -6.00
N VAL A 19 -2.09 -8.02 -5.65
CA VAL A 19 -3.50 -8.18 -5.92
C VAL A 19 -4.24 -8.21 -4.60
N MET A 20 -4.96 -7.13 -4.34
CA MET A 20 -5.72 -6.91 -3.11
C MET A 20 -7.18 -7.20 -3.38
N THR A 21 -7.74 -8.20 -2.70
CA THR A 21 -9.17 -8.56 -2.81
C THR A 21 -9.88 -8.19 -1.51
N VAL A 22 -10.74 -7.18 -1.57
CA VAL A 22 -11.65 -6.83 -0.47
C VAL A 22 -12.88 -7.73 -0.58
N VAL A 23 -13.00 -8.66 0.37
CA VAL A 23 -14.11 -9.61 0.43
C VAL A 23 -15.27 -9.02 1.24
N SER A 24 -14.98 -8.34 2.34
CA SER A 24 -16.00 -7.69 3.17
C SER A 24 -15.41 -6.60 4.07
N GLY A 25 -16.27 -5.71 4.57
CA GLY A 25 -15.90 -4.64 5.50
C GLY A 25 -15.38 -3.38 4.80
N GLY A 26 -14.64 -2.56 5.54
CA GLY A 26 -14.15 -1.25 5.11
C GLY A 26 -14.18 -0.22 6.24
N PRO A 27 -13.57 0.96 6.05
CA PRO A 27 -12.94 1.40 4.82
C PRO A 27 -11.55 0.80 4.59
N PHE A 28 -11.18 0.62 3.32
CA PHE A 28 -9.83 0.29 2.89
C PHE A 28 -9.35 1.34 1.90
N ARG A 29 -8.13 1.85 2.09
CA ARG A 29 -7.60 2.97 1.31
C ARG A 29 -6.21 2.65 0.78
N TRP A 30 -5.95 3.13 -0.42
CA TRP A 30 -4.64 3.07 -1.08
C TRP A 30 -4.23 4.43 -1.60
N GLY A 31 -2.93 4.68 -1.59
CA GLY A 31 -2.29 5.78 -2.29
C GLY A 31 -1.26 5.24 -3.27
N PHE A 32 -1.23 5.79 -4.48
CA PHE A 32 -0.28 5.42 -5.55
C PHE A 32 0.40 6.67 -6.09
N THR A 33 1.73 6.67 -6.20
CA THR A 33 2.44 7.75 -6.89
C THR A 33 2.20 7.70 -8.39
N LEU A 34 1.87 8.84 -8.99
CA LEU A 34 1.88 9.03 -10.43
C LEU A 34 3.26 9.53 -10.91
N LYS A 35 3.45 9.57 -12.23
CA LYS A 35 4.74 9.93 -12.86
C LYS A 35 5.25 11.32 -12.46
N ASP A 36 4.35 12.26 -12.19
CA ASP A 36 4.66 13.63 -11.78
C ASP A 36 4.86 13.79 -10.26
N GLY A 37 4.74 12.70 -9.49
CA GLY A 37 4.86 12.71 -8.04
C GLY A 37 3.55 13.06 -7.31
N SER A 38 2.47 13.34 -8.03
CA SER A 38 1.13 13.43 -7.44
C SER A 38 0.65 12.06 -6.95
N ILE A 39 -0.35 12.04 -6.06
CA ILE A 39 -0.86 10.81 -5.46
C ILE A 39 -2.30 10.54 -5.92
N ALA A 40 -2.51 9.42 -6.60
CA ALA A 40 -3.84 8.89 -6.82
C ALA A 40 -4.33 8.18 -5.56
N ARG A 41 -5.49 8.60 -5.05
CA ARG A 41 -6.14 7.99 -3.88
C ARG A 41 -7.28 7.10 -4.34
N PHE A 42 -7.34 5.89 -3.82
CA PHE A 42 -8.42 4.95 -4.06
C PHE A 42 -8.97 4.44 -2.72
N GLN A 43 -10.29 4.41 -2.58
CA GLN A 43 -10.96 3.99 -1.35
C GLN A 43 -12.14 3.08 -1.68
N ILE A 44 -12.26 2.02 -0.90
CA ILE A 44 -13.47 1.21 -0.83
C ILE A 44 -14.09 1.48 0.54
N ASP A 45 -15.28 2.09 0.55
CA ASP A 45 -15.96 2.48 1.78
C ASP A 45 -16.46 1.26 2.56
N ARG A 46 -17.19 0.37 1.88
CA ARG A 46 -17.73 -0.86 2.45
C ARG A 46 -18.03 -1.88 1.36
N VAL A 47 -17.73 -3.15 1.64
CA VAL A 47 -18.23 -4.33 0.93
C VAL A 47 -19.07 -5.14 1.92
N GLY A 48 -20.36 -5.29 1.64
CA GLY A 48 -21.28 -6.13 2.40
C GLY A 48 -21.04 -7.63 2.18
N LEU A 49 -21.63 -8.47 3.02
CA LEU A 49 -21.46 -9.93 2.93
C LEU A 49 -22.09 -10.53 1.67
N GLU A 50 -23.14 -9.87 1.13
CA GLU A 50 -23.83 -10.27 -0.09
C GLU A 50 -23.33 -9.52 -1.34
N ASP A 51 -22.39 -8.58 -1.16
CA ASP A 51 -21.83 -7.81 -2.27
C ASP A 51 -20.77 -8.64 -3.01
N LYS A 52 -20.53 -8.30 -4.28
CA LYS A 52 -19.38 -8.84 -4.98
C LYS A 52 -18.10 -8.27 -4.38
N ALA A 53 -17.13 -9.15 -4.12
CA ALA A 53 -15.79 -8.75 -3.72
C ALA A 53 -15.17 -7.81 -4.77
N VAL A 54 -14.38 -6.85 -4.30
CA VAL A 54 -13.67 -5.90 -5.16
C VAL A 54 -12.20 -6.27 -5.18
N ARG A 55 -11.65 -6.41 -6.39
CA ARG A 55 -10.24 -6.70 -6.61
C ARG A 55 -9.53 -5.50 -7.20
N ILE A 56 -8.38 -5.18 -6.62
CA ILE A 56 -7.45 -4.14 -7.07
C ILE A 56 -6.14 -4.85 -7.39
N SER A 57 -5.60 -4.61 -8.58
CA SER A 57 -4.28 -5.09 -8.96
C SER A 57 -3.42 -3.89 -9.30
N TYR A 58 -2.18 -3.86 -8.81
CA TYR A 58 -1.23 -2.81 -9.12
C TYR A 58 0.18 -3.37 -9.19
N HIS A 59 1.01 -2.71 -9.99
CA HIS A 59 2.36 -3.16 -10.26
C HIS A 59 3.33 -2.79 -9.14
N GLY A 60 4.33 -3.64 -8.90
CA GLY A 60 5.27 -3.50 -7.79
C GLY A 60 6.22 -2.31 -7.87
N LEU A 61 6.61 -1.92 -9.09
CA LEU A 61 7.48 -0.75 -9.31
C LEU A 61 6.86 0.57 -8.84
N GLY A 62 5.54 0.65 -8.69
CA GLY A 62 4.86 1.86 -8.28
C GLY A 62 4.93 2.03 -6.77
N MET A 63 5.48 3.15 -6.31
CA MET A 63 5.44 3.47 -4.88
C MET A 63 3.98 3.60 -4.44
N HIS A 64 3.62 2.83 -3.41
CA HIS A 64 2.26 2.74 -2.94
C HIS A 64 2.20 2.66 -1.42
N ALA A 65 1.00 2.85 -0.90
CA ALA A 65 0.71 2.78 0.51
C ALA A 65 -0.72 2.26 0.73
N GLY A 66 -0.95 1.65 1.89
CA GLY A 66 -2.23 1.08 2.27
C GLY A 66 -2.63 1.47 3.68
N LEU A 67 -3.89 1.88 3.86
CA LEU A 67 -4.47 2.25 5.15
C LEU A 67 -5.70 1.37 5.37
N MET A 68 -5.60 0.57 6.43
CA MET A 68 -6.63 -0.38 6.83
C MET A 68 -7.03 -0.07 8.27
N ASP A 69 -8.08 0.74 8.41
CA ASP A 69 -8.68 1.18 9.67
C ASP A 69 -10.14 0.72 9.80
N ALA A 70 -10.57 -0.22 8.95
CA ALA A 70 -11.81 -0.96 9.09
C ALA A 70 -11.91 -1.60 10.49
N LYS A 71 -13.04 -1.41 11.19
CA LYS A 71 -13.31 -2.07 12.49
C LYS A 71 -13.42 -3.59 12.34
N GLN A 72 -13.91 -4.05 11.20
CA GLN A 72 -14.06 -5.45 10.83
C GLN A 72 -14.04 -5.59 9.30
N GLY A 73 -13.64 -6.76 8.81
CA GLY A 73 -13.61 -7.07 7.39
C GLY A 73 -12.60 -8.16 7.05
N LEU A 74 -12.64 -8.60 5.79
CA LEU A 74 -11.68 -9.54 5.22
C LEU A 74 -11.07 -8.95 3.95
N LEU A 75 -9.75 -8.85 3.97
CA LEU A 75 -8.93 -8.49 2.82
C LEU A 75 -7.92 -9.61 2.59
N VAL A 76 -7.82 -10.08 1.35
CA VAL A 76 -6.83 -11.08 0.93
C VAL A 76 -5.83 -10.41 -0.01
N ALA A 77 -4.57 -10.37 0.41
CA ALA A 77 -3.46 -9.88 -0.39
C ALA A 77 -2.75 -11.06 -1.05
N PHE A 78 -2.49 -10.97 -2.35
CA PHE A 78 -1.70 -11.94 -3.09
C PHE A 78 -0.58 -11.22 -3.84
N ALA A 79 0.67 -11.54 -3.52
CA ALA A 79 1.84 -11.00 -4.18
C ALA A 79 2.29 -11.94 -5.31
N HIS A 80 2.55 -11.39 -6.50
CA HIS A 80 3.10 -12.09 -7.65
C HIS A 80 4.52 -11.60 -7.89
N GLY A 81 5.50 -12.50 -7.79
CA GLY A 81 6.90 -12.17 -8.02
C GLY A 81 7.83 -13.08 -7.24
N PRO A 82 9.03 -12.61 -6.87
CA PRO A 82 10.02 -13.40 -6.16
C PRO A 82 9.50 -13.98 -4.83
N LYS A 83 10.02 -15.16 -4.46
CA LYS A 83 9.65 -15.86 -3.22
C LYS A 83 9.98 -15.05 -1.96
N ALA A 84 11.01 -14.22 -2.03
CA ALA A 84 11.44 -13.34 -0.95
C ALA A 84 11.60 -11.93 -1.47
N PHE A 85 11.16 -10.97 -0.67
CA PHE A 85 11.23 -9.56 -0.97
C PHE A 85 11.24 -8.73 0.30
N THR A 86 11.56 -7.45 0.15
CA THR A 86 11.59 -6.49 1.25
C THR A 86 10.73 -5.29 0.91
N MET A 87 9.90 -4.87 1.87
CA MET A 87 9.22 -3.58 1.81
C MET A 87 10.24 -2.48 2.14
N ARG A 88 10.55 -1.61 1.19
CA ARG A 88 11.54 -0.54 1.35
C ARG A 88 10.88 0.81 1.52
N TYR A 89 11.24 1.49 2.61
CA TYR A 89 10.88 2.87 2.90
C TYR A 89 12.02 3.85 2.57
N GLN A 90 13.12 3.35 2.01
CA GLN A 90 14.28 4.09 1.52
C GLN A 90 14.83 3.30 0.32
N ALA A 91 14.87 3.92 -0.85
CA ALA A 91 15.36 3.34 -2.10
C ALA A 91 15.64 4.46 -3.12
N ASP A 92 16.51 4.20 -4.08
CA ASP A 92 16.76 5.10 -5.21
C ASP A 92 15.71 4.86 -6.31
N VAL A 93 14.57 5.54 -6.19
CA VAL A 93 13.42 5.45 -7.10
C VAL A 93 12.88 6.84 -7.41
N PRO A 94 12.15 7.03 -8.53
CA PRO A 94 11.46 8.28 -8.78
C PRO A 94 10.63 8.73 -7.58
N HIS A 95 10.75 10.00 -7.21
CA HIS A 95 10.06 10.61 -6.08
C HIS A 95 10.40 10.00 -4.71
N ALA A 96 11.63 9.50 -4.53
CA ALA A 96 12.11 8.87 -3.28
C ALA A 96 11.84 9.69 -2.00
N GLN A 97 11.74 11.02 -2.08
CA GLN A 97 11.36 11.88 -0.95
C GLN A 97 9.98 11.56 -0.35
N LEU A 98 9.11 10.86 -1.10
CA LEU A 98 7.80 10.42 -0.63
C LEU A 98 7.87 9.10 0.16
N LEU A 99 8.95 8.32 0.05
CA LEU A 99 9.07 7.06 0.77
C LEU A 99 9.04 7.27 2.28
N GLY A 100 8.37 6.36 2.99
CA GLY A 100 8.21 6.43 4.44
C GLY A 100 7.25 7.52 4.91
N THR A 101 6.75 8.38 4.02
CA THR A 101 5.76 9.43 4.30
C THR A 101 4.33 8.93 4.04
N ASN A 102 3.33 9.80 4.26
CA ASN A 102 1.90 9.54 4.00
C ASN A 102 1.20 10.85 3.58
N PRO A 103 1.52 11.41 2.40
CA PRO A 103 0.97 12.68 1.93
C PRO A 103 -0.54 12.63 1.64
N TRP A 104 -1.13 11.43 1.65
CA TRP A 104 -2.49 11.14 1.19
C TRP A 104 -3.48 10.81 2.33
N ALA A 105 -2.98 10.55 3.55
CA ALA A 105 -3.82 10.28 4.70
C ALA A 105 -4.37 11.59 5.25
N ASP A 106 -5.69 11.68 5.43
CA ASP A 106 -6.33 12.89 5.95
C ASP A 106 -5.82 13.23 7.36
N VAL A 107 -5.81 14.52 7.67
CA VAL A 107 -5.37 15.09 8.95
C VAL A 107 -6.27 14.55 10.07
N GLY A 108 -5.76 13.61 10.87
CA GLY A 108 -6.50 12.99 11.98
C GLY A 108 -6.14 11.52 12.22
N ILE A 109 -5.53 10.86 11.24
CA ILE A 109 -5.02 9.49 11.41
C ILE A 109 -3.61 9.56 12.00
N THR A 110 -3.46 9.12 13.24
CA THR A 110 -2.13 8.99 13.86
C THR A 110 -1.43 7.76 13.30
N LEU A 111 -0.31 7.98 12.63
CA LEU A 111 0.51 6.93 12.05
C LEU A 111 1.49 6.41 13.10
N PRO A 112 1.76 5.09 13.16
CA PRO A 112 2.87 4.57 13.93
C PRO A 112 4.16 5.21 13.42
N PRO A 113 5.15 5.52 14.29
CA PRO A 113 6.44 6.07 13.88
C PRO A 113 7.13 5.18 12.85
N ALA A 114 8.04 5.74 12.06
CA ALA A 114 8.78 4.96 11.08
C ALA A 114 9.54 3.89 11.86
N PRO A 115 9.72 2.67 11.32
CA PRO A 115 10.76 1.81 11.84
C PRO A 115 12.04 2.66 11.92
N GLY A 116 12.54 2.87 13.14
CA GLY A 116 13.79 3.58 13.34
C GLY A 116 14.90 2.87 12.55
N LYS A 117 15.93 3.61 12.12
CA LYS A 117 17.15 2.99 11.62
C LYS A 117 17.60 1.96 12.67
N VAL A 118 17.59 0.67 12.32
CA VAL A 118 18.44 -0.28 13.03
C VAL A 118 19.85 0.18 12.69
N GLN A 119 20.54 0.77 13.67
CA GLN A 119 21.96 1.09 13.55
C GLN A 119 22.76 -0.20 13.50
#